data_AF-A0A7H4PKE2-F1
#
_entry.id   AF-A0A7H4PKE2-F1
#
_cell.length_a   1.000
_cell.length_b   1.000
_cell.length_c   1.000
_cell.angle_alpha   90.00
_cell.angle_beta   90.00
_cell.angle_gamma   90.00
#
_symmetry.space_group_name_H-M   'P 1'
#
loop_
_entity.id
_entity.type
_entity.pdbx_description
1 polymer ?
#
loop_
_entity_poly.entity_id
_entity_poly.type
_entity_poly.pdbx_seq_one_letter_code
_entity_poly.pdbx_strand_id
1 'polypeptide(L)'
;MSNTPIELKGSSFTLSVIHLHDANPEVIRQALEDKIAQAPAFLRHAPVVVNISSIEDDVDWRPLHEAIAATGLRIMGVSGCKLPRLKTEIDRAGIPLLTEGKEKITRQAAPEPVAPPPAVNQITKTRLNRSAGTFRSAYLCATL
;
A
#
# COMPACT_ATOMS: atom_id res chain seq x y z
N MET A 1 28.71 13.44 -37.85
CA MET A 1 28.08 13.57 -36.51
C MET A 1 26.90 14.51 -36.67
N SER A 2 25.65 14.03 -36.62
CA SER A 2 24.47 14.90 -36.71
C SER A 2 24.35 15.72 -35.41
N ASN A 3 24.70 17.00 -35.47
CA ASN A 3 24.50 17.97 -34.37
C ASN A 3 23.03 18.44 -34.35
N THR A 4 22.09 17.52 -34.14
CA THR A 4 20.69 17.89 -33.92
C THR A 4 20.51 18.31 -32.45
N PRO A 5 19.92 19.48 -32.16
CA PRO A 5 19.80 20.02 -30.79
C PRO A 5 18.77 19.29 -29.91
N ILE A 6 18.04 18.33 -30.47
CA ILE A 6 17.03 17.53 -29.78
C ILE A 6 17.20 16.05 -30.09
N GLU A 7 16.87 15.22 -29.11
CA GLU A 7 16.77 13.77 -29.25
C GLU A 7 15.48 13.31 -28.54
N LEU A 8 14.69 12.48 -29.22
CA LEU A 8 13.49 11.88 -28.65
C LEU A 8 13.76 10.41 -28.34
N LYS A 9 13.77 10.07 -27.06
CA LYS A 9 13.97 8.70 -26.57
C LYS A 9 12.82 8.28 -25.67
N GLY A 10 12.36 7.05 -25.84
CA GLY A 10 11.55 6.38 -24.82
C GLY A 10 12.44 6.00 -23.64
N SER A 11 11.98 6.25 -22.41
CA SER A 11 12.65 5.84 -21.18
C SER A 11 11.61 5.39 -20.17
N SER A 12 11.96 4.38 -19.38
CA SER A 12 11.11 3.87 -18.30
C SER A 12 11.43 4.61 -17.01
N PHE A 13 10.39 5.12 -16.35
CA PHE A 13 10.49 5.76 -15.05
C PHE A 13 9.61 5.02 -14.06
N THR A 14 10.09 4.88 -12.82
CA THR A 14 9.29 4.37 -11.71
C THR A 14 8.67 5.56 -11.00
N LEU A 15 7.35 5.62 -10.95
CA LEU A 15 6.58 6.66 -10.26
C LEU A 15 5.79 6.04 -9.12
N SER A 16 5.58 6.81 -8.05
CA SER A 16 4.67 6.43 -6.98
C SER A 16 3.23 6.55 -7.48
N VAL A 17 2.43 5.49 -7.28
CA VAL A 17 1.02 5.46 -7.68
C VAL A 17 0.15 5.51 -6.42
N ILE A 18 -0.80 6.43 -6.39
CA ILE A 18 -1.84 6.47 -5.36
C ILE A 18 -3.12 5.92 -5.98
N HIS A 19 -3.56 4.77 -5.49
CA HIS A 19 -4.85 4.20 -5.85
C HIS A 19 -5.95 4.84 -4.99
N LEU A 20 -6.87 5.53 -5.64
CA LEU A 20 -8.08 6.05 -5.01
C LEU A 20 -9.17 4.98 -5.04
N HIS A 21 -9.80 4.79 -3.89
CA HIS A 21 -10.90 3.84 -3.70
C HIS A 21 -12.21 4.54 -3.29
N ASP A 22 -12.18 5.87 -3.23
CA ASP A 22 -13.31 6.73 -2.91
C ASP A 22 -13.24 7.95 -3.83
N ALA A 23 -14.35 8.65 -4.01
CA ALA A 23 -14.46 9.83 -4.84
C ALA A 23 -14.85 11.11 -4.07
N ASN A 24 -15.10 11.00 -2.76
CA ASN A 24 -15.39 12.14 -1.91
C ASN A 24 -14.09 12.93 -1.64
N PRO A 25 -14.01 14.21 -2.06
CA PRO A 25 -12.79 15.01 -1.93
C PRO A 25 -12.30 15.15 -0.47
N GLU A 26 -13.20 15.30 0.50
CA GLU A 26 -12.81 15.46 1.91
C GLU A 26 -12.25 14.17 2.50
N VAL A 27 -12.86 13.02 2.15
CA VAL A 27 -12.36 11.70 2.56
C VAL A 27 -10.98 11.46 1.98
N ILE A 28 -10.79 11.75 0.70
CA ILE A 28 -9.50 11.61 0.02
C ILE A 28 -8.45 12.53 0.63
N ARG A 29 -8.77 13.80 0.86
CA ARG A 29 -7.85 14.77 1.47
C ARG A 29 -7.35 14.28 2.83
N GLN A 30 -8.27 13.89 3.71
CA GLN A 30 -7.90 13.40 5.05
C GLN A 30 -7.03 12.15 4.98
N ALA A 31 -7.42 11.17 4.15
CA ALA A 31 -6.66 9.92 4.01
C ALA A 31 -5.24 10.16 3.45
N LEU A 32 -5.08 11.13 2.56
CA LEU A 32 -3.77 11.53 2.02
C LEU A 32 -2.92 12.24 3.08
N GLU A 33 -3.49 13.17 3.84
CA GLU A 33 -2.81 13.86 4.95
C GLU A 33 -2.29 12.85 5.99
N ASP A 34 -3.11 11.86 6.35
CA ASP A 34 -2.73 10.80 7.29
C ASP A 34 -1.56 9.95 6.75
N LYS A 35 -1.61 9.55 5.46
CA LYS A 35 -0.51 8.81 4.82
C LYS A 35 0.77 9.65 4.75
N ILE A 36 0.66 10.94 4.44
CA ILE A 36 1.81 11.86 4.42
C ILE A 36 2.41 12.01 5.81
N ALA A 37 1.59 12.09 6.86
CA ALA A 37 2.05 12.16 8.24
C ALA A 37 2.78 10.87 8.68
N GLN A 38 2.35 9.70 8.20
CA GLN A 38 3.00 8.42 8.46
C GLN A 38 4.34 8.29 7.73
N ALA A 39 4.45 8.79 6.49
CA ALA A 39 5.62 8.62 5.63
C ALA A 39 6.09 9.93 4.98
N PRO A 40 6.46 10.96 5.77
CA PRO A 40 6.75 12.29 5.24
C PRO A 40 7.97 12.33 4.32
N ALA A 41 8.96 11.45 4.56
CA ALA A 41 10.15 11.34 3.72
C ALA A 41 9.84 10.86 2.29
N PHE A 42 8.74 10.13 2.11
CA PHE A 42 8.34 9.56 0.82
C PHE A 42 7.28 10.39 0.12
N LEU A 43 6.37 11.02 0.87
CA LEU A 43 5.16 11.63 0.30
C LEU A 43 5.14 13.15 0.30
N ARG A 44 5.98 13.84 1.09
CA ARG A 44 6.02 15.31 1.04
C ARG A 44 6.48 15.79 -0.34
N HIS A 45 5.61 16.54 -1.03
CA HIS A 45 5.84 17.04 -2.39
C HIS A 45 6.12 15.96 -3.43
N ALA A 46 5.74 14.72 -3.15
CA ALA A 46 6.06 13.60 -4.02
C ALA A 46 5.38 13.75 -5.39
N PRO A 47 6.10 13.46 -6.49
CA PRO A 47 5.51 13.28 -7.80
C PRO A 47 4.73 11.96 -7.82
N VAL A 48 3.42 12.02 -8.05
CA VAL A 48 2.54 10.85 -7.98
C VAL A 48 1.67 10.72 -9.22
N VAL A 49 1.38 9.49 -9.60
CA VAL A 49 0.30 9.14 -10.52
C VAL A 49 -0.92 8.81 -9.69
N VAL A 50 -2.08 9.35 -10.06
CA VAL A 50 -3.34 9.07 -9.37
C VAL A 50 -4.09 8.01 -10.17
N ASN A 51 -4.25 6.82 -9.60
CA ASN A 51 -5.04 5.76 -10.21
C ASN A 51 -6.49 5.85 -9.70
N ILE A 52 -7.42 5.96 -10.64
CA ILE A 52 -8.87 6.08 -10.38
C ILE A 52 -9.66 4.88 -10.92
N SER A 53 -9.01 3.73 -11.08
CA SER A 53 -9.64 2.53 -11.65
C SER A 53 -10.78 1.95 -10.80
N SER A 54 -10.79 2.24 -9.50
CA SER A 54 -11.87 1.84 -8.57
C SER A 54 -13.04 2.82 -8.54
N ILE A 55 -12.94 3.98 -9.19
CA ILE A 55 -14.03 4.95 -9.24
C ILE A 55 -14.96 4.56 -10.40
N GLU A 56 -16.18 4.16 -10.08
CA GLU A 56 -17.18 3.70 -11.04
C GLU A 56 -18.27 4.74 -11.31
N ASP A 57 -18.53 5.60 -10.32
CA ASP A 57 -19.54 6.66 -10.41
C ASP A 57 -19.03 7.88 -11.17
N ASP A 58 -19.97 8.64 -11.75
CA ASP A 58 -19.68 9.91 -12.38
C ASP A 58 -19.35 10.96 -11.31
N VAL A 59 -18.11 11.43 -11.32
CA VAL A 59 -17.55 12.31 -10.28
C VAL A 59 -16.94 13.53 -10.96
N ASP A 60 -17.09 14.70 -10.34
CA ASP A 60 -16.47 15.90 -10.87
C ASP A 60 -14.96 15.85 -10.57
N TRP A 61 -14.14 15.98 -11.61
CA TRP A 61 -12.68 15.89 -11.46
C TRP A 61 -12.10 17.03 -10.62
N ARG A 62 -12.64 18.25 -10.79
CA ARG A 62 -12.04 19.46 -10.23
C ARG A 62 -11.95 19.45 -8.69
N PRO A 63 -13.03 19.16 -7.94
CA PRO A 63 -12.95 19.06 -6.48
C PRO A 63 -11.95 18.00 -6.01
N LEU A 64 -11.92 16.85 -6.68
CA LEU A 64 -11.00 15.76 -6.36
C LEU A 64 -9.55 16.16 -6.59
N HIS A 65 -9.25 16.80 -7.72
CA HIS A 65 -7.94 17.34 -8.04
C HIS A 65 -7.48 18.39 -7.03
N GLU A 66 -8.34 19.33 -6.65
CA GLU A 66 -8.05 20.36 -5.66
C GLU A 66 -7.75 19.76 -4.28
N ALA A 67 -8.54 18.77 -3.85
CA ALA A 67 -8.31 18.05 -2.59
C ALA A 67 -6.94 17.35 -2.55
N ILE A 68 -6.53 16.69 -3.65
CA ILE A 68 -5.22 16.04 -3.74
C ILE A 68 -4.10 17.11 -3.74
N ALA A 69 -4.24 18.16 -4.54
CA ALA A 69 -3.24 19.22 -4.64
C ALA A 69 -3.04 19.97 -3.31
N ALA A 70 -4.12 20.16 -2.53
CA ALA A 70 -4.06 20.81 -1.22
C ALA A 70 -3.16 20.07 -0.21
N THR A 71 -2.95 18.77 -0.37
CA THR A 71 -2.03 17.98 0.48
C THR A 71 -0.56 18.23 0.16
N GLY A 72 -0.26 18.97 -0.92
CA GLY A 72 1.08 19.27 -1.38
C GLY A 72 1.69 18.23 -2.32
N LEU A 73 0.96 17.16 -2.65
CA LEU A 73 1.34 16.17 -3.67
C LEU A 73 1.34 16.79 -5.07
N ARG A 74 2.22 16.27 -5.94
CA ARG A 74 2.35 16.75 -7.33
C ARG A 74 1.83 15.70 -8.29
N ILE A 75 0.68 15.94 -8.90
CA ILE A 75 0.05 15.00 -9.84
C ILE A 75 0.81 15.04 -11.17
N MET A 76 1.48 13.93 -11.51
CA MET A 76 2.19 13.75 -12.77
C MET A 76 1.30 13.22 -13.89
N GLY A 77 0.16 12.62 -13.53
CA GLY A 77 -0.82 12.09 -14.46
C GLY A 77 -1.87 11.25 -13.75
N VAL A 78 -2.88 10.83 -14.50
CA VAL A 78 -3.98 10.00 -14.02
C VAL A 78 -3.98 8.69 -14.79
N SER A 79 -4.17 7.58 -14.08
CA SER A 79 -4.25 6.25 -14.67
C SER A 79 -5.58 5.57 -14.33
N GLY A 80 -5.93 4.53 -15.08
CA GLY A 80 -7.10 3.71 -14.78
C GLY A 80 -8.45 4.38 -15.03
N CYS A 81 -8.49 5.56 -15.65
CA CYS A 81 -9.76 6.23 -15.96
C CYS A 81 -10.60 5.41 -16.95
N LYS A 82 -11.79 4.99 -16.54
CA LYS A 82 -12.74 4.22 -17.37
C LYS A 82 -13.80 5.10 -18.04
N LEU A 83 -14.20 6.18 -17.37
CA LEU A 83 -15.34 7.02 -17.76
C LEU A 83 -14.95 8.07 -18.82
N PRO A 84 -15.59 8.11 -20.00
CA PRO A 84 -15.25 9.06 -21.08
C PRO A 84 -15.42 10.54 -20.70
N ARG A 85 -16.45 10.88 -19.93
CA ARG A 85 -16.66 12.24 -19.42
C ARG A 85 -15.47 12.67 -18.57
N LEU A 86 -15.09 11.84 -17.61
CA LEU A 86 -13.98 12.10 -16.69
C LEU A 86 -12.64 12.23 -17.43
N LYS A 87 -12.38 11.39 -18.44
CA LYS A 87 -11.20 11.55 -19.33
C LYS A 87 -11.14 12.94 -19.95
N THR A 88 -12.27 13.40 -20.49
CA THR A 88 -12.35 14.73 -21.13
C THR A 88 -12.09 15.85 -20.13
N GLU A 89 -12.55 15.72 -18.89
CA GLU A 89 -12.29 16.72 -17.83
C GLU A 89 -10.82 16.74 -17.41
N ILE A 90 -10.20 15.57 -17.27
CA ILE A 90 -8.77 15.41 -16.95
C ILE A 90 -7.91 16.01 -18.08
N ASP A 91 -8.23 15.70 -19.34
CA ASP A 91 -7.52 16.22 -20.52
C ASP A 91 -7.64 17.75 -20.60
N ARG A 92 -8.82 18.31 -20.32
CA ARG A 92 -9.04 19.77 -20.28
C ARG A 92 -8.27 20.45 -19.14
N ALA A 93 -7.99 19.74 -18.05
CA ALA A 93 -7.14 20.23 -16.98
C ALA A 93 -5.64 20.19 -17.35
N GLY A 94 -5.27 19.66 -18.52
CA GLY A 94 -3.89 19.53 -18.97
C GLY A 94 -3.13 18.41 -18.27
N ILE A 95 -3.84 17.45 -17.66
CA ILE A 95 -3.24 16.35 -16.91
C ILE A 95 -3.18 15.12 -17.83
N PRO A 96 -2.01 14.49 -18.02
CA PRO A 96 -1.88 13.38 -18.94
C PRO A 96 -2.54 12.11 -18.38
N LEU A 97 -3.22 11.38 -19.27
CA LEU A 97 -3.69 10.02 -19.01
C LEU A 97 -2.55 9.03 -19.24
N LEU A 98 -2.22 8.25 -18.21
CA LEU A 98 -1.09 7.31 -18.20
C LEU A 98 -1.57 5.86 -18.18
N THR A 99 -0.80 5.00 -18.84
CA THR A 99 -0.97 3.55 -18.77
C THR A 99 0.10 2.99 -17.85
N GLU A 100 -0.33 2.36 -16.75
CA GLU A 100 0.59 1.67 -15.85
C GLU A 100 1.19 0.43 -16.51
N GLY A 101 2.47 0.20 -16.25
CA GLY A 101 3.13 -1.04 -16.66
C GLY A 101 2.52 -2.23 -15.92
N LYS A 102 2.48 -3.41 -16.58
CA LYS A 102 2.03 -4.64 -15.92
C LYS A 102 3.01 -4.98 -14.80
N GLU A 103 2.58 -4.83 -13.57
CA GLU A 103 3.30 -5.37 -12.42
C GLU A 103 3.34 -6.91 -12.59
N LYS A 104 4.54 -7.49 -12.67
CA LYS A 104 4.66 -8.94 -12.66
C LYS A 104 4.21 -9.40 -11.28
N ILE A 105 3.00 -9.95 -11.20
CA ILE A 105 2.49 -10.61 -10.00
C ILE A 105 3.56 -11.62 -9.56
N THR A 106 4.26 -11.31 -8.48
CA THR A 106 5.17 -12.26 -7.84
C THR A 106 4.32 -13.45 -7.43
N ARG A 107 4.58 -14.58 -8.10
CA ARG A 107 4.02 -15.90 -7.81
C ARG A 107 4.08 -16.11 -6.29
N GLN A 108 2.93 -16.22 -5.62
CA GLN A 108 2.88 -16.59 -4.21
C GLN A 108 3.78 -17.81 -3.99
N ALA A 109 4.67 -17.72 -3.00
CA ALA A 109 5.44 -18.85 -2.55
C ALA A 109 4.45 -19.99 -2.22
N ALA A 110 4.72 -21.17 -2.76
CA ALA A 110 3.95 -22.37 -2.44
C ALA A 110 3.90 -22.54 -0.91
N PRO A 111 2.76 -22.95 -0.34
CA PRO A 111 2.67 -23.18 1.10
C PRO A 111 3.73 -24.21 1.51
N GLU A 112 4.54 -23.85 2.51
CA GLU A 112 5.48 -24.78 3.12
C GLU A 112 4.72 -26.01 3.66
N PRO A 113 5.25 -27.23 3.51
CA PRO A 113 4.64 -28.42 4.09
C PRO A 113 4.54 -28.27 5.61
N VAL A 114 3.32 -28.30 6.14
CA VAL A 114 3.07 -28.31 7.58
C VAL A 114 3.71 -29.58 8.17
N ALA A 115 4.75 -29.40 9.00
CA ALA A 115 5.32 -30.49 9.77
C ALA A 115 4.27 -31.05 10.75
N PRO A 116 4.13 -32.38 10.89
CA PRO A 116 3.16 -32.97 11.80
C PRO A 116 3.45 -32.59 13.26
N PRO A 117 2.41 -32.39 14.09
CA PRO A 117 2.56 -31.96 15.47
C PRO A 117 3.33 -33.00 16.31
N PRO A 118 4.12 -32.55 17.30
CA PRO A 118 4.88 -33.44 18.16
C PRO A 118 3.93 -34.31 19.02
N ALA A 119 4.16 -35.62 18.99
CA ALA A 119 3.45 -36.57 19.84
C ALA A 119 3.76 -36.26 21.32
N VAL A 120 2.71 -35.93 22.08
CA VAL A 120 2.78 -35.73 23.52
C VAL A 120 3.00 -37.08 24.19
N ASN A 121 4.23 -37.33 24.63
CA ASN A 121 4.55 -38.49 25.47
C ASN A 121 3.81 -38.37 26.81
N GLN A 122 2.89 -39.32 27.04
CA GLN A 122 2.23 -39.49 28.32
C GLN A 122 3.28 -39.84 29.38
N ILE A 123 3.45 -38.98 30.38
CA ILE A 123 4.29 -39.25 31.54
C ILE A 123 3.56 -40.29 32.39
N THR A 124 4.03 -41.52 32.31
CA THR A 124 3.65 -42.63 33.18
C THR A 124 3.97 -42.27 34.63
N LYS A 125 2.94 -42.33 35.48
CA LYS A 125 3.02 -42.16 36.94
C LYS A 125 4.01 -43.17 37.54
N THR A 126 5.19 -42.72 37.96
CA THR A 126 6.09 -43.52 38.80
C THR A 126 5.88 -43.18 40.27
N ARG A 127 5.62 -44.23 41.05
CA ARG A 127 5.29 -44.19 42.47
C ARG A 127 6.36 -43.51 43.33
N LEU A 128 5.82 -42.78 44.30
CA LEU A 128 6.40 -42.17 45.48
C LEU A 128 7.27 -43.15 46.31
N ASN A 129 8.59 -42.92 46.35
CA ASN A 129 9.46 -43.47 47.40
C ASN A 129 10.21 -42.33 48.09
N ARG A 130 10.11 -42.34 49.43
CA ARG A 130 10.53 -41.31 50.41
C ARG A 130 12.05 -41.14 50.46
N SER A 131 12.55 -39.90 50.53
CA SER A 131 13.39 -39.41 51.64
C SER A 131 13.95 -38.00 51.41
N ALA A 132 13.81 -37.19 52.46
CA ALA A 132 14.50 -35.95 52.86
C ALA A 132 15.24 -35.12 51.80
N GLY A 133 14.71 -33.92 51.52
CA GLY A 133 15.42 -32.88 50.79
C GLY A 133 14.61 -31.59 50.74
N THR A 134 14.82 -30.75 51.75
CA THR A 134 14.22 -29.43 51.95
C THR A 134 14.41 -28.52 50.73
N PHE A 135 13.34 -28.17 50.01
CA PHE A 135 13.36 -27.02 49.10
C PHE A 135 12.09 -26.18 49.25
N ARG A 136 12.29 -24.92 49.64
CA ARG A 136 11.26 -23.92 49.91
C ARG A 136 10.55 -23.54 48.61
N SER A 137 9.23 -23.68 48.63
CA SER A 137 8.32 -23.15 47.62
C SER A 137 8.08 -21.66 47.90
N ALA A 138 8.32 -20.81 46.90
CA ALA A 138 7.84 -19.45 46.86
C ALA A 138 7.13 -19.23 45.51
N TYR A 139 5.82 -19.04 45.63
CA TYR A 139 4.88 -18.65 44.60
C TYR A 139 5.24 -17.31 43.93
N LEU A 140 4.76 -17.16 42.69
CA LEU A 140 4.44 -15.97 41.86
C LEU A 140 5.16 -16.06 40.51
N CYS A 141 4.55 -15.79 39.36
CA CYS A 141 3.32 -15.11 39.02
C CYS A 141 3.00 -15.49 37.56
N ALA A 142 1.75 -15.80 37.24
CA ALA A 142 1.27 -15.82 35.86
C ALA A 142 0.03 -14.94 35.81
N THR A 143 0.08 -13.87 35.02
CA THR A 143 -1.08 -13.04 34.72
C THR A 143 -0.94 -12.53 33.29
N LEU A 144 -1.96 -12.88 32.50
CA LEU A 144 -2.41 -12.37 31.21
C LEU A 144 -1.54 -12.69 29.97
#